data_AF-A0A921MFP9-F1
#
_entry.id   AF-A0A921MFP9-F1
#
_cell.length_a   1.000
_cell.length_b   1.000
_cell.length_c   1.000
_cell.angle_alpha   90.00
_cell.angle_beta   90.00
_cell.angle_gamma   90.00
#
_symmetry.space_group_name_H-M   'P 1'
#
loop_
_entity.id
_entity.type
_entity.pdbx_description
1 polymer ?
#
loop_
_entity_poly.entity_id
_entity_poly.type
_entity_poly.pdbx_seq_one_letter_code
_entity_poly.pdbx_strand_id
1 'polypeptide(L)'
;LAILQIHPGVPESYRAVQWVAFASLPFTALIPMFTNVQEAPAYLATTSSTVSTDSFYWTSRVIAALADAHFHETIALIERYQQRTLALGRAAVLEADGKAAAAGSPDEVPALLAEANTEIAERIRTETDALLGQVLFTASDRMTNRFSRSDS
;
A
#
# COMPACT_ATOMS: atom_id res chain seq x y z
N LEU A 1 5.76 -10.16 -2.27
CA LEU A 1 5.16 -10.67 -3.54
C LEU A 1 5.24 -9.56 -4.57
N ALA A 2 5.48 -9.90 -5.84
CA ALA A 2 5.34 -8.97 -6.94
C ALA A 2 4.56 -9.62 -8.09
N ILE A 3 3.67 -8.86 -8.74
CA ILE A 3 2.97 -9.25 -9.97
C ILE A 3 3.36 -8.25 -11.05
N LEU A 4 3.95 -8.75 -12.13
CA LEU A 4 4.32 -7.94 -13.29
C LEU A 4 3.18 -7.98 -14.29
N GLN A 5 2.66 -6.81 -14.64
CA GLN A 5 1.56 -6.65 -15.58
C GLN A 5 2.00 -5.78 -16.76
N ILE A 6 1.77 -6.28 -17.97
CA ILE A 6 1.93 -5.52 -19.21
C ILE A 6 0.54 -5.29 -19.79
N HIS A 7 0.09 -4.04 -19.84
CA HIS A 7 -1.22 -3.68 -20.39
C HIS A 7 -1.21 -3.78 -21.92
N PRO A 8 -2.16 -4.51 -22.52
CA PRO A 8 -2.27 -4.58 -23.97
C PRO A 8 -2.82 -3.26 -24.52
N GLY A 9 -2.39 -2.89 -25.73
CA GLY A 9 -3.00 -1.79 -26.49
C GLY A 9 -2.57 -0.38 -26.09
N VAL A 10 -1.58 -0.23 -25.21
CA VAL A 10 -1.00 1.08 -24.85
C VAL A 10 0.52 1.12 -25.17
N PRO A 11 1.09 2.30 -25.48
CA PRO A 11 2.51 2.51 -25.75
C PRO A 11 3.47 1.90 -24.71
N GLU A 12 4.65 1.51 -25.19
CA GLU A 12 5.69 0.88 -24.35
C GLU A 12 6.14 1.77 -23.18
N SER A 13 6.05 3.09 -23.34
CA SER A 13 6.45 4.08 -22.35
C SER A 13 5.64 4.02 -21.06
N TYR A 14 4.44 3.45 -21.03
CA TYR A 14 3.61 3.35 -19.82
C TYR A 14 2.84 2.04 -19.65
N ARG A 15 2.98 1.07 -20.55
CA ARG A 15 2.24 -0.21 -20.44
C ARG A 15 2.63 -1.13 -19.28
N ALA A 16 3.73 -0.84 -18.57
CA ALA A 16 4.29 -1.75 -17.57
C ALA A 16 3.98 -1.28 -16.13
N VAL A 17 3.26 -2.12 -15.39
CA VAL A 17 2.91 -1.91 -13.98
C VAL A 17 3.37 -3.11 -13.16
N GLN A 18 4.09 -2.85 -12.08
CA GLN A 18 4.47 -3.82 -11.07
C GLN A 18 3.62 -3.63 -9.83
N TRP A 19 2.84 -4.65 -9.46
CA TRP A 19 2.09 -4.67 -8.21
C TRP A 19 2.95 -5.29 -7.11
N VAL A 20 3.30 -4.52 -6.09
CA VAL A 20 4.16 -4.95 -4.99
C VAL A 20 3.40 -5.10 -3.68
N ALA A 21 3.78 -6.10 -2.89
CA ALA A 21 3.27 -6.33 -1.55
C ALA A 21 4.40 -6.82 -0.64
N PHE A 22 4.44 -6.34 0.61
CA PHE A 22 5.41 -6.74 1.64
C PHE A 22 4.76 -7.50 2.79
N ALA A 23 5.58 -8.12 3.64
CA ALA A 23 5.13 -8.88 4.80
C ALA A 23 4.24 -10.10 4.46
N SER A 24 3.42 -10.52 5.44
CA SER A 24 2.62 -11.74 5.38
C SER A 24 1.43 -11.59 4.43
N LEU A 25 1.26 -12.55 3.52
CA LEU A 25 0.23 -12.48 2.47
C LEU A 25 -1.22 -12.30 2.98
N PRO A 26 -1.66 -12.90 4.10
CA PRO A 26 -3.01 -12.67 4.62
C PRO A 26 -3.29 -11.21 5.01
N PHE A 27 -2.24 -10.44 5.34
CA PHE A 27 -2.37 -9.11 5.95
C PHE A 27 -1.84 -7.98 5.06
N THR A 28 -1.33 -8.29 3.88
CA THR A 28 -0.72 -7.31 2.97
C THR A 28 -1.71 -6.80 1.93
N ALA A 29 -1.34 -5.72 1.24
CA ALA A 29 -2.04 -5.18 0.09
C ALA A 29 -1.06 -5.03 -1.10
N LEU A 30 -1.60 -5.19 -2.31
CA LEU A 30 -0.87 -4.94 -3.56
C LEU A 30 -0.94 -3.46 -3.92
N ILE A 31 0.23 -2.86 -4.17
CA ILE A 31 0.41 -1.46 -4.53
C ILE A 31 0.93 -1.39 -5.98
N PRO A 32 0.25 -0.72 -6.92
CA PRO A 32 0.73 -0.59 -8.28
C PRO A 32 1.84 0.44 -8.38
N MET A 33 2.95 0.08 -9.03
CA MET A 33 4.06 0.97 -9.35
C MET A 33 4.34 0.89 -10.85
N PHE A 34 4.32 2.01 -11.54
CA PHE A 34 4.85 2.10 -12.90
C PHE A 34 6.37 1.92 -12.90
N THR A 35 6.89 1.22 -13.89
CA THR A 35 8.31 0.82 -13.93
C THR A 35 9.19 1.73 -14.78
N ASN A 36 8.60 2.55 -15.65
CA ASN A 36 9.35 3.53 -16.46
C ASN A 36 9.61 4.82 -15.66
N VAL A 37 10.31 4.68 -14.54
CA VAL A 37 10.67 5.76 -13.60
C VAL A 37 12.10 5.52 -13.10
N GLN A 38 12.76 6.56 -12.60
CA GLN A 38 14.14 6.42 -12.07
C GLN A 38 14.19 6.00 -10.60
N GLU A 39 13.17 6.39 -9.82
CA GLU A 39 13.15 6.19 -8.38
C GLU A 39 11.80 5.64 -7.91
N ALA A 40 11.84 4.80 -6.88
CA ALA A 40 10.64 4.35 -6.18
C ALA A 40 10.26 5.36 -5.08
N PRO A 41 8.97 5.49 -4.73
CA PRO A 41 8.54 6.36 -3.64
C PRO A 41 9.22 5.99 -2.31
N ALA A 42 9.62 6.98 -1.52
CA ALA A 42 10.36 6.79 -0.26
C ALA A 42 9.69 5.80 0.70
N TYR A 43 8.35 5.83 0.76
CA TYR A 43 7.54 4.94 1.60
C TYR A 43 7.73 3.45 1.25
N LEU A 44 7.99 3.13 -0.03
CA LEU A 44 8.25 1.76 -0.49
C LEU A 44 9.74 1.41 -0.57
N ALA A 45 10.61 2.41 -0.75
CA ALA A 45 12.05 2.21 -0.90
C ALA A 45 12.78 1.96 0.43
N THR A 46 12.20 2.41 1.56
CA THR A 46 12.88 2.37 2.86
C THR A 46 12.80 0.97 3.49
N THR A 47 13.90 0.23 3.44
CA THR A 47 14.05 -1.11 4.06
C THR A 47 15.24 -1.16 5.03
N SER A 48 15.48 -0.07 5.75
CA SER A 48 16.58 0.00 6.72
C SER A 48 16.42 -1.03 7.85
N SER A 49 17.50 -1.32 8.57
CA SER A 49 17.46 -2.22 9.73
C SER A 49 16.64 -1.67 10.91
N THR A 50 16.33 -0.37 10.90
CA THR A 50 15.60 0.30 11.96
C THR A 50 14.10 0.27 11.65
N VAL A 51 13.31 -0.25 12.58
CA VAL A 51 11.85 -0.27 12.49
C VAL A 51 11.32 1.17 12.46
N SER A 52 10.42 1.46 11.51
CA SER A 52 9.71 2.74 11.41
C SER A 52 8.33 2.56 10.79
N THR A 53 7.37 3.38 11.19
CA THR A 53 6.05 3.46 10.53
C THR A 53 6.08 4.26 9.22
N ASP A 54 7.19 4.92 8.92
CA ASP A 54 7.43 5.63 7.66
C ASP A 54 7.88 4.70 6.51
N SER A 55 7.92 3.39 6.75
CA SER A 55 8.29 2.36 5.78
C SER A 55 7.14 1.38 5.60
N PHE A 56 6.63 1.25 4.38
CA PHE A 56 5.56 0.30 4.07
C PHE A 56 5.95 -1.14 4.46
N TYR A 57 7.23 -1.50 4.28
CA TYR A 57 7.76 -2.80 4.69
C TYR A 57 7.59 -3.03 6.20
N TRP A 58 8.05 -2.09 7.02
CA TRP A 58 7.99 -2.23 8.48
C TRP A 58 6.58 -2.12 9.01
N THR A 59 5.80 -1.13 8.56
CA THR A 59 4.40 -0.96 8.96
C THR A 59 3.58 -2.20 8.66
N SER A 60 3.74 -2.79 7.46
CA SER A 60 3.06 -4.04 7.10
C SER A 60 3.45 -5.21 8.01
N ARG A 61 4.72 -5.28 8.46
CA ARG A 61 5.16 -6.33 9.40
C ARG A 61 4.61 -6.13 10.82
N VAL A 62 4.54 -4.89 11.29
CA VAL A 62 3.93 -4.56 12.59
C VAL A 62 2.45 -4.92 12.59
N ILE A 63 1.71 -4.52 11.55
CA ILE A 63 0.30 -4.88 11.38
C ILE A 63 0.13 -6.40 11.41
N ALA A 64 0.92 -7.13 10.61
CA ALA A 64 0.83 -8.58 10.55
C ALA A 64 1.08 -9.24 11.93
N ALA A 65 2.08 -8.78 12.68
CA ALA A 65 2.41 -9.33 13.99
C ALA A 65 1.29 -9.08 15.04
N LEU A 66 0.68 -7.89 15.02
CA LEU A 66 -0.44 -7.56 15.92
C LEU A 66 -1.73 -8.29 15.51
N ALA A 67 -1.99 -8.38 14.21
CA ALA A 67 -3.18 -9.02 13.67
C ALA A 67 -3.17 -10.54 13.87
N ASP A 68 -2.02 -11.21 13.75
CA ASP A 68 -1.92 -12.67 13.90
C ASP A 68 -2.40 -13.14 15.28
N ALA A 69 -2.01 -12.44 16.35
CA ALA A 69 -2.44 -12.74 17.71
C ALA A 69 -3.94 -12.45 17.97
N HIS A 70 -4.57 -11.64 17.13
CA HIS A 70 -5.95 -11.18 17.26
C HIS A 70 -6.70 -11.34 15.93
N PHE A 71 -6.49 -12.48 15.27
CA PHE A 71 -6.90 -12.68 13.87
C PHE A 71 -8.41 -12.48 13.70
N HIS A 72 -9.21 -13.11 14.55
CA HIS A 72 -10.67 -13.06 14.45
C HIS A 72 -11.22 -11.65 14.66
N GLU A 73 -10.56 -10.84 15.48
CA GLU A 73 -11.01 -9.49 15.78
C GLU A 73 -10.51 -8.45 14.77
N THR A 74 -9.44 -8.76 14.04
CA THR A 74 -8.81 -7.80 13.12
C THR A 74 -9.05 -8.10 11.64
N ILE A 75 -9.43 -9.33 11.27
CA ILE A 75 -9.52 -9.73 9.86
C ILE A 75 -10.47 -8.84 9.03
N ALA A 76 -11.62 -8.44 9.60
CA ALA A 76 -12.56 -7.56 8.90
C ALA A 76 -11.99 -6.14 8.64
N LEU A 77 -11.06 -5.66 9.47
CA LEU A 77 -10.35 -4.39 9.23
C LEU A 77 -9.39 -4.54 8.06
N ILE A 78 -8.68 -5.67 8.01
CA ILE A 78 -7.67 -5.98 7.00
C ILE A 78 -8.33 -6.18 5.63
N GLU A 79 -9.45 -6.91 5.55
CA GLU A 79 -10.19 -7.10 4.31
C GLU A 79 -10.71 -5.77 3.74
N ARG A 80 -11.24 -4.89 4.61
CA ARG A 80 -11.66 -3.54 4.21
C ARG A 80 -10.50 -2.72 3.66
N TYR A 81 -9.36 -2.76 4.35
CA TYR A 81 -8.13 -2.10 3.90
C TYR A 81 -7.70 -2.63 2.53
N GLN A 82 -7.63 -3.95 2.34
CA GLN A 82 -7.25 -4.57 1.08
C GLN A 82 -8.17 -4.17 -0.09
N GLN A 83 -9.49 -4.17 0.15
CA GLN A 83 -10.46 -3.70 -0.84
C GLN A 83 -10.25 -2.23 -1.20
N ARG A 84 -10.04 -1.38 -0.18
CA ARG A 84 -9.82 0.05 -0.34
C ARG A 84 -8.55 0.34 -1.13
N THR A 85 -7.41 -0.23 -0.73
CA THR A 85 -6.13 0.00 -1.42
C THR A 85 -6.13 -0.57 -2.83
N LEU A 86 -6.79 -1.71 -3.08
CA LEU A 86 -6.92 -2.24 -4.43
C LEU A 86 -7.75 -1.32 -5.33
N ALA A 87 -8.84 -0.77 -4.81
CA ALA A 87 -9.67 0.20 -5.53
C ALA A 87 -8.88 1.49 -5.84
N LEU A 88 -8.16 2.03 -4.84
CA LEU A 88 -7.28 3.19 -5.01
C LEU A 88 -6.20 2.93 -6.07
N GLY A 89 -5.53 1.77 -5.99
CA GLY A 89 -4.49 1.39 -6.94
C GLY A 89 -5.00 1.29 -8.38
N ARG A 90 -6.15 0.65 -8.60
CA ARG A 90 -6.77 0.58 -9.93
C ARG A 90 -7.14 1.96 -10.47
N ALA A 91 -7.70 2.83 -9.62
CA ALA A 91 -8.04 4.19 -10.03
C ALA A 91 -6.80 5.00 -10.41
N ALA A 92 -5.71 4.89 -9.63
CA ALA A 92 -4.45 5.57 -9.91
C ALA A 92 -3.82 5.11 -11.24
N VAL A 93 -3.87 3.81 -11.54
CA VAL A 93 -3.40 3.27 -12.83
C VAL A 93 -4.20 3.87 -13.99
N LEU A 94 -5.54 3.86 -13.92
CA LEU A 94 -6.41 4.44 -14.95
C LEU A 94 -6.14 5.93 -15.17
N GLU A 95 -5.95 6.68 -14.09
CA GLU A 95 -5.66 8.12 -14.16
C GLU A 95 -4.30 8.38 -14.80
N ALA A 96 -3.27 7.65 -14.37
CA ALA A 96 -1.92 7.77 -14.91
C ALA A 96 -1.84 7.38 -16.39
N ASP A 97 -2.53 6.32 -16.81
CA ASP A 97 -2.66 5.93 -18.22
C ASP A 97 -3.29 7.05 -19.05
N GLY A 98 -4.32 7.71 -18.53
CA GLY A 98 -4.96 8.87 -19.17
C GLY A 98 -4.01 10.06 -19.31
N LYS A 99 -3.26 10.39 -18.26
CA LYS A 99 -2.24 11.46 -18.29
C LYS A 99 -1.11 11.14 -19.28
N ALA A 100 -0.61 9.90 -19.27
CA ALA A 100 0.45 9.45 -20.17
C ALA A 100 0.00 9.43 -21.65
N ALA A 101 -1.25 9.04 -21.91
CA ALA A 101 -1.83 9.07 -23.26
C ALA A 101 -1.99 10.50 -23.81
N ALA A 102 -2.20 11.48 -22.92
CA ALA A 102 -2.33 12.90 -23.25
C ALA A 102 -1.01 13.68 -23.26
N ALA A 103 0.12 13.02 -22.97
CA ALA A 103 1.44 13.65 -22.94
C ALA A 103 1.81 14.23 -24.32
N GLY A 104 2.48 15.39 -24.33
CA GLY A 104 2.90 16.06 -25.56
C GLY A 104 4.10 15.38 -26.22
N SER A 105 4.89 14.65 -25.44
CA SER A 105 6.04 13.88 -25.88
C SER A 105 6.23 12.61 -25.02
N PRO A 106 6.74 11.51 -25.59
CA PRO A 106 7.15 10.33 -24.81
C PRO A 106 8.14 10.63 -23.68
N ASP A 107 8.95 11.68 -23.81
CA ASP A 107 9.95 12.08 -22.80
C ASP A 107 9.31 12.63 -21.51
N GLU A 108 8.05 13.07 -21.56
CA GLU A 108 7.30 13.58 -20.40
C GLU A 108 6.72 12.44 -19.54
N VAL A 109 6.50 11.27 -20.16
CA VAL A 109 5.81 10.14 -19.53
C VAL A 109 6.49 9.68 -18.24
N PRO A 110 7.82 9.47 -18.15
CA PRO A 110 8.45 9.02 -16.91
C PRO A 110 8.19 9.94 -15.71
N ALA A 111 8.14 11.26 -15.93
CA ALA A 111 7.86 12.22 -14.86
C ALA A 111 6.41 12.11 -14.36
N LEU A 112 5.45 11.99 -15.28
CA LEU A 112 4.03 11.76 -14.96
C LEU A 112 3.83 10.45 -14.18
N LEU A 113 4.53 9.39 -14.57
CA LEU A 113 4.46 8.09 -13.88
C LEU A 113 5.12 8.13 -12.50
N ALA A 114 6.21 8.87 -12.33
CA ALA A 114 6.86 9.06 -11.03
C ALA A 114 5.98 9.86 -10.06
N GLU A 115 5.29 10.89 -10.55
CA GLU A 115 4.28 11.63 -9.79
C GLU A 115 3.14 10.71 -9.37
N ALA A 116 2.58 9.92 -10.31
CA ALA A 116 1.51 8.97 -10.03
C ALA A 116 1.92 7.92 -8.98
N ASN A 117 3.15 7.38 -9.07
CA ASN A 117 3.71 6.45 -8.09
C ASN A 117 3.80 7.08 -6.70
N THR A 118 4.21 8.34 -6.61
CA THR A 118 4.33 9.08 -5.34
C THR A 118 2.96 9.33 -4.73
N GLU A 119 2.01 9.80 -5.52
CA GLU A 119 0.65 10.08 -5.06
C GLU A 119 -0.05 8.83 -4.51
N ILE A 120 0.00 7.72 -5.25
CA ILE A 120 -0.63 6.48 -4.79
C ILE A 120 0.06 5.89 -3.56
N ALA A 121 1.39 6.04 -3.45
CA ALA A 121 2.13 5.62 -2.26
C ALA A 121 1.69 6.39 -1.01
N GLU A 122 1.51 7.71 -1.08
CA GLU A 122 1.06 8.52 0.06
C GLU A 122 -0.41 8.26 0.43
N ARG A 123 -1.27 8.03 -0.57
CA ARG A 123 -2.67 7.63 -0.33
C ARG A 123 -2.73 6.28 0.38
N ILE A 124 -1.90 5.32 -0.04
CA ILE A 124 -1.85 4.01 0.61
C ILE A 124 -1.19 4.08 1.98
N ARG A 125 -0.18 4.94 2.18
CA ARG A 125 0.37 5.23 3.51
C ARG A 125 -0.73 5.68 4.47
N THR A 126 -1.57 6.63 4.05
CA THR A 126 -2.70 7.10 4.86
C THR A 126 -3.63 5.95 5.27
N GLU A 127 -4.00 5.08 4.33
CA GLU A 127 -4.86 3.91 4.62
C GLU A 127 -4.14 2.87 5.50
N THR A 128 -2.82 2.72 5.34
CA THR A 128 -1.98 1.79 6.12
C THR A 128 -1.85 2.27 7.56
N ASP A 129 -1.62 3.56 7.77
CA ASP A 129 -1.52 4.18 9.09
C ASP A 129 -2.86 4.09 9.83
N ALA A 130 -3.97 4.29 9.11
CA ALA A 130 -5.32 4.09 9.66
C ALA A 130 -5.57 2.63 10.05
N LEU A 131 -5.12 1.65 9.25
CA LEU A 131 -5.22 0.24 9.60
C LEU A 131 -4.35 -0.08 10.83
N LEU A 132 -3.09 0.38 10.87
CA LEU A 132 -2.21 0.19 12.02
C LEU A 132 -2.85 0.71 13.30
N GLY A 133 -3.43 1.91 13.27
CA GLY A 133 -4.12 2.48 14.43
C GLY A 133 -5.27 1.60 14.92
N GLN A 134 -6.11 1.10 14.02
CA GLN A 134 -7.25 0.25 14.38
C GLN A 134 -6.83 -1.14 14.90
N VAL A 135 -5.81 -1.75 14.29
CA VAL A 135 -5.26 -3.05 14.72
C VAL A 135 -4.55 -2.91 16.06
N LEU A 136 -3.73 -1.87 16.23
CA LEU A 136 -3.06 -1.57 17.49
C LEU A 136 -4.07 -1.35 18.62
N PHE A 137 -5.11 -0.56 18.39
CA PHE A 137 -6.19 -0.34 19.36
C PHE A 137 -6.87 -1.66 19.77
N THR A 138 -7.22 -2.49 18.78
CA THR A 138 -7.85 -3.79 19.02
C THR A 138 -6.97 -4.72 19.86
N ALA A 139 -5.67 -4.73 19.58
CA ALA A 139 -4.67 -5.51 20.30
C ALA A 139 -4.45 -4.97 21.72
N SER A 140 -4.35 -3.65 21.88
CA SER A 140 -4.10 -3.01 23.19
C SER A 140 -5.24 -3.24 24.18
N ASP A 141 -6.50 -3.17 23.71
CA ASP A 141 -7.69 -3.46 24.53
C ASP A 141 -7.75 -4.92 25.00
N ARG A 142 -6.95 -5.80 24.39
CA ARG A 142 -6.88 -7.24 24.67
C ARG A 142 -5.64 -7.64 25.45
N MET A 143 -4.78 -6.71 25.84
CA MET A 143 -3.63 -7.01 26.67
C MET A 143 -4.04 -7.57 28.04
N THR A 144 -3.24 -8.50 28.57
CA THR A 144 -3.54 -9.23 29.81
C THR A 144 -3.52 -8.36 31.07
N ASN A 145 -2.82 -7.22 31.02
CA ASN A 145 -2.75 -6.23 32.09
C ASN A 145 -3.90 -5.21 32.06
N ARG A 146 -4.98 -5.48 31.33
CA ARG A 146 -6.17 -4.61 31.26
C ARG A 146 -7.01 -4.67 32.53
N PHE A 147 -7.63 -3.55 32.89
CA PHE A 147 -8.70 -3.45 33.88
C PHE A 147 -9.87 -2.70 33.27
N SER A 148 -11.03 -3.33 33.18
CA SER A 148 -12.28 -2.72 32.70
C SER A 148 -13.31 -2.73 33.81
N ARG A 149 -13.83 -1.57 34.18
CA ARG A 149 -14.99 -1.46 35.06
C ARG A 149 -16.23 -1.63 34.19
N SER A 150 -17.05 -2.64 34.48
CA SER A 150 -18.29 -2.91 33.73
C SER A 150 -19.42 -2.08 34.35
N ASP A 151 -19.59 -0.85 33.89
CA ASP A 151 -20.79 -0.06 34.06
C ASP A 151 -21.72 -0.31 32.87
N SER A 152 -22.59 -1.31 33.04
CA SER A 152 -23.74 -1.59 32.16
C SER A 152 -24.73 -0.44 32.14
#